data_AF-A0A2V8N859-F1
#
_entry.id   AF-A0A2V8N859-F1
#
_cell.length_a   1.000
_cell.length_b   1.000
_cell.length_c   1.000
_cell.angle_alpha   90.00
_cell.angle_beta   90.00
_cell.angle_gamma   90.00
#
_symmetry.space_group_name_H-M   'P 1'
#
loop_
_entity.id
_entity.type
_entity.pdbx_description
1 polymer ?
#
loop_
_entity_poly.entity_id
_entity_poly.type
_entity_poly.pdbx_seq_one_letter_code
_entity_poly.pdbx_strand_id
1 'polypeptide(L)'
;MVFFSFQEVEVMLNVGVILVALFAQQQPVCEGLKSLSLNNVTITTAEFVAAGAKRPGRGGRAAQPDAPLPAYCRVAATLTPSPDSHIEMELWMPAENWNGKFLAVGNGGWAGNIETAAVANALSRGYAAASNDTGHKGATAAFAVGHPEKVIDFGYRCRPGPR
;
A
#
# COMPACT_ATOMS: atom_id res chain seq x y z
N MET A 1 11.73 -38.28 -30.88
CA MET A 1 12.59 -37.99 -29.73
C MET A 1 13.48 -36.83 -30.15
N VAL A 2 13.09 -35.60 -29.81
CA VAL A 2 13.84 -34.41 -30.24
C VAL A 2 15.00 -34.26 -29.26
N PHE A 3 16.22 -34.52 -29.72
CA PHE A 3 17.44 -34.29 -28.96
C PHE A 3 17.69 -32.78 -28.94
N PHE A 4 17.39 -32.12 -27.82
CA PHE A 4 17.86 -30.76 -27.57
C PHE A 4 19.37 -30.81 -27.31
N SER A 5 20.14 -29.98 -28.00
CA SER A 5 21.60 -29.91 -27.87
C SER A 5 21.97 -29.38 -26.47
N PHE A 6 23.06 -29.86 -25.86
CA PHE A 6 23.56 -29.39 -24.56
C PHE A 6 23.69 -27.85 -24.50
N GLN A 7 23.97 -27.22 -25.63
CA GLN A 7 24.07 -25.77 -25.78
C GLN A 7 22.71 -25.05 -25.64
N GLU A 8 21.61 -25.69 -26.04
CA GLU A 8 20.25 -25.13 -25.93
C GLU A 8 19.74 -25.18 -24.49
N VAL A 9 20.14 -26.20 -23.72
CA VAL A 9 19.81 -26.36 -22.30
C VAL A 9 20.50 -25.29 -21.45
N GLU A 10 21.78 -24.99 -21.71
CA GLU A 10 22.49 -23.89 -21.05
C GLU A 10 21.92 -22.51 -21.39
N VAL A 11 21.52 -22.29 -22.66
CA VAL A 11 20.89 -21.03 -23.07
C VAL A 11 19.54 -20.85 -22.37
N MET A 12 18.70 -21.88 -22.28
CA MET A 12 17.44 -21.82 -21.52
C MET A 12 17.66 -21.58 -20.03
N LEU A 13 18.69 -22.21 -19.43
CA LEU A 13 19.02 -22.02 -18.02
C LEU A 13 19.51 -20.59 -17.74
N ASN A 14 20.40 -20.06 -18.58
CA ASN A 14 20.94 -18.71 -18.44
C ASN A 14 19.88 -17.63 -18.69
N VAL A 15 19.03 -17.80 -19.71
CA VAL A 15 17.89 -16.91 -19.95
C VAL A 15 16.89 -16.99 -18.80
N GLY A 16 16.61 -18.19 -18.28
CA GLY A 16 15.77 -18.38 -17.09
C GLY A 16 16.32 -17.69 -15.85
N VAL A 17 17.63 -17.79 -15.59
CA VAL A 17 18.30 -17.13 -14.46
C VAL A 17 18.29 -15.60 -14.61
N ILE A 18 18.55 -15.09 -15.82
CA ILE A 18 18.50 -13.64 -16.10
C ILE A 18 17.08 -13.10 -15.94
N LEU A 19 16.07 -13.81 -16.45
CA LEU A 19 14.67 -13.44 -16.29
C LEU A 19 14.24 -13.48 -14.82
N VAL A 20 14.63 -14.50 -14.06
CA VAL A 20 14.36 -14.59 -12.61
C VAL A 20 15.07 -13.47 -11.84
N ALA A 21 16.30 -13.12 -12.20
CA ALA A 21 17.04 -12.02 -11.58
C ALA A 21 16.39 -10.65 -11.85
N LEU A 22 15.85 -10.43 -13.05
CA LEU A 22 15.11 -9.20 -13.41
C LEU A 22 13.81 -9.06 -12.60
N PHE A 23 13.05 -10.14 -12.41
CA PHE A 23 11.87 -10.15 -11.53
C PHE A 23 12.26 -9.93 -10.05
N ALA A 24 13.42 -10.42 -9.63
CA ALA A 24 13.92 -10.24 -8.26
C ALA A 24 14.39 -8.82 -7.95
N GLN A 25 14.51 -7.89 -8.92
CA GLN A 25 14.97 -6.52 -8.66
C GLN A 25 13.89 -5.59 -8.06
N GLN A 26 12.60 -5.96 -8.08
CA GLN A 26 11.53 -5.14 -7.51
C GLN A 26 11.28 -5.41 -6.01
N GLN A 27 11.53 -6.63 -5.53
CA GLN A 27 11.40 -7.00 -4.12
C GLN A 27 12.35 -6.22 -3.18
N PRO A 28 13.67 -6.13 -3.45
CA PRO A 28 14.62 -5.44 -2.59
C PRO A 28 14.34 -3.95 -2.48
N VAL A 29 13.83 -3.33 -3.55
CA VAL A 29 13.48 -1.90 -3.57
C VAL A 29 12.27 -1.63 -2.68
N CYS A 30 11.26 -2.50 -2.70
CA CYS A 30 10.11 -2.39 -1.82
C CYS A 30 10.51 -2.58 -0.35
N GLU A 31 11.24 -3.66 -0.05
CA GLU A 31 11.67 -3.98 1.31
C GLU A 31 12.62 -2.91 1.89
N GLY A 32 13.46 -2.31 1.03
CA GLY A 32 14.35 -1.21 1.39
C GLY A 32 13.63 0.06 1.88
N LEU A 33 12.35 0.25 1.56
CA LEU A 33 11.58 1.38 2.09
C LEU A 33 11.46 1.34 3.61
N LYS A 34 11.57 0.16 4.23
CA LYS A 34 11.51 0.04 5.69
C LYS A 34 12.61 0.80 6.42
N SER A 35 13.75 1.06 5.77
CA SER A 35 14.84 1.85 6.37
C SER A 35 14.70 3.36 6.19
N LEU A 36 13.65 3.84 5.52
CA LEU A 36 13.43 5.27 5.35
C LEU A 36 13.02 5.88 6.70
N SER A 37 13.83 6.83 7.18
CA SER A 37 13.54 7.59 8.40
C SER A 37 12.97 8.96 8.01
N LEU A 38 11.79 9.25 8.54
CA LEU A 38 11.11 10.53 8.38
C LEU A 38 10.68 11.01 9.77
N ASN A 39 10.68 12.32 9.98
CA ASN A 39 10.22 12.88 11.25
C ASN A 39 8.76 12.51 11.50
N ASN A 40 8.46 11.98 12.69
CA ASN A 40 7.11 11.61 13.13
C ASN A 40 6.42 10.55 12.26
N VAL A 41 7.18 9.75 11.51
CA VAL A 41 6.67 8.62 10.71
C VAL A 41 7.53 7.39 10.97
N THR A 42 6.90 6.27 11.24
CA THR A 42 7.56 4.96 11.35
C THR A 42 6.96 4.01 10.34
N ILE A 43 7.77 3.49 9.43
CA ILE A 43 7.34 2.46 8.47
C ILE A 43 7.34 1.12 9.21
N THR A 44 6.14 0.60 9.45
CA THR A 44 5.93 -0.66 10.19
C THR A 44 6.09 -1.87 9.28
N THR A 45 5.73 -1.75 8.01
CA THR A 45 5.86 -2.83 7.02
C THR A 45 6.17 -2.23 5.64
N ALA A 46 7.05 -2.88 4.90
CA ALA A 46 7.23 -2.68 3.48
C ALA A 46 7.43 -4.06 2.85
N GLU A 47 6.42 -4.53 2.12
CA GLU A 47 6.39 -5.89 1.58
C GLU A 47 5.96 -5.89 0.12
N PHE A 48 6.62 -6.73 -0.67
CA PHE A 48 6.20 -7.01 -2.03
C PHE A 48 5.06 -8.03 -2.03
N VAL A 49 3.97 -7.70 -2.69
CA VAL A 49 2.79 -8.55 -2.82
C VAL A 49 2.69 -9.00 -4.28
N ALA A 50 2.79 -10.31 -4.49
CA ALA A 50 2.69 -10.91 -5.83
C ALA A 50 1.29 -10.70 -6.44
N ALA A 51 1.23 -10.67 -7.77
CA ALA A 51 -0.02 -10.53 -8.51
C ALA A 51 -1.01 -11.64 -8.11
N GLY A 52 -2.28 -11.27 -7.91
CA GLY A 52 -3.34 -12.21 -7.51
C GLY A 52 -3.23 -12.77 -6.08
N ALA A 53 -2.24 -12.37 -5.28
CA ALA A 53 -2.14 -12.79 -3.89
C ALA A 53 -3.35 -12.34 -3.05
N LYS A 54 -3.64 -13.09 -1.98
CA LYS A 54 -4.72 -12.75 -1.05
C LYS A 54 -4.41 -11.44 -0.35
N ARG A 55 -5.33 -10.50 -0.44
CA ARG A 55 -5.15 -9.13 0.06
C ARG A 55 -5.16 -9.11 1.60
N PRO A 56 -4.27 -8.34 2.23
CA PRO A 56 -4.35 -8.08 3.66
C PRO A 56 -5.53 -7.14 3.97
N GLY A 57 -6.35 -7.53 4.95
CA GLY A 57 -7.53 -6.77 5.36
C GLY A 57 -8.75 -6.88 4.42
N ARG A 58 -9.95 -6.74 4.99
CA ARG A 58 -11.23 -6.55 4.27
C ARG A 58 -11.89 -5.23 4.72
N GLY A 59 -11.08 -4.24 5.06
CA GLY A 59 -11.55 -2.97 5.64
C GLY A 59 -12.03 -2.01 4.55
N GLY A 60 -13.14 -1.34 4.81
CA GLY A 60 -13.66 -0.26 3.97
C GLY A 60 -15.03 -0.52 3.37
N ARG A 61 -15.65 0.54 2.86
CA ARG A 61 -17.02 0.54 2.31
C ARG A 61 -17.08 0.23 0.81
N ALA A 62 -15.96 0.36 0.11
CA ALA A 62 -15.91 0.09 -1.32
C ALA A 62 -16.03 -1.41 -1.63
N ALA A 63 -16.66 -1.72 -2.77
CA ALA A 63 -16.64 -3.07 -3.30
C ALA A 63 -15.21 -3.49 -3.64
N GLN A 64 -14.93 -4.78 -3.50
CA GLN A 64 -13.64 -5.33 -3.85
C GLN A 64 -13.50 -5.36 -5.39
N PRO A 65 -12.32 -5.03 -5.98
CA PRO A 65 -12.18 -5.10 -7.43
C PRO A 65 -12.47 -6.51 -7.96
N ASP A 66 -13.21 -6.57 -9.06
CA ASP A 66 -13.66 -7.82 -9.72
C ASP A 66 -12.50 -8.63 -10.31
N ALA A 67 -11.40 -7.95 -10.65
CA ALA A 67 -10.19 -8.57 -11.21
C ALA A 67 -9.09 -8.77 -10.14
N PRO A 68 -8.19 -9.76 -10.33
CA PRO A 68 -6.97 -9.88 -9.55
C PRO A 68 -6.15 -8.59 -9.59
N LEU A 69 -5.49 -8.25 -8.48
CA LEU A 69 -4.59 -7.10 -8.44
C LEU A 69 -3.28 -7.42 -9.15
N PRO A 70 -2.65 -6.43 -9.82
CA PRO A 70 -1.27 -6.57 -10.27
C PRO A 70 -0.34 -6.77 -9.06
N ALA A 71 0.92 -7.15 -9.31
CA ALA A 71 1.93 -7.14 -8.25
C ALA A 71 2.17 -5.71 -7.76
N TYR A 72 2.42 -5.54 -6.45
CA TYR A 72 2.54 -4.23 -5.83
C TYR A 72 3.41 -4.23 -4.58
N CYS A 73 3.97 -3.07 -4.25
CA CYS A 73 4.61 -2.83 -2.97
C CYS A 73 3.59 -2.28 -1.98
N ARG A 74 3.39 -2.98 -0.86
CA ARG A 74 2.56 -2.54 0.28
C ARG A 74 3.45 -1.95 1.34
N VAL A 75 3.20 -0.68 1.67
CA VAL A 75 3.85 0.03 2.75
C VAL A 75 2.80 0.37 3.81
N ALA A 76 3.03 -0.06 5.05
CA ALA A 76 2.24 0.37 6.20
C ALA A 76 3.11 1.27 7.08
N ALA A 77 2.50 2.35 7.59
CA ALA A 77 3.19 3.32 8.42
C ALA A 77 2.30 3.84 9.55
N THR A 78 2.96 4.23 10.63
CA THR A 78 2.35 4.93 11.77
C THR A 78 2.91 6.34 11.83
N LEU A 79 2.03 7.33 11.95
CA LEU A 79 2.36 8.75 12.03
C LEU A 79 1.95 9.29 13.40
N THR A 80 2.85 10.07 14.01
CA THR A 80 2.68 10.65 15.35
C THR A 80 3.02 12.15 15.33
N PRO A 81 2.24 12.99 14.60
CA PRO A 81 2.53 14.43 14.47
C PRO A 81 2.42 15.19 15.80
N SER A 82 1.73 14.63 16.80
CA SER A 82 1.66 15.12 18.17
C SER A 82 1.70 13.92 19.16
N PRO A 83 1.94 14.15 20.46
CA PRO A 83 1.92 13.08 21.47
C PRO A 83 0.56 12.38 21.64
N ASP A 84 -0.55 13.01 21.25
CA ASP A 84 -1.92 12.44 21.33
C ASP A 84 -2.40 11.88 19.97
N SER A 85 -1.58 12.04 18.93
CA SER A 85 -1.84 11.54 17.58
C SER A 85 -1.26 10.14 17.38
N HIS A 86 -2.09 9.25 16.84
CA HIS A 86 -1.67 7.94 16.35
C HIS A 86 -2.48 7.63 15.10
N ILE A 87 -1.85 7.81 13.94
CA ILE A 87 -2.49 7.66 12.64
C ILE A 87 -1.84 6.47 11.95
N GLU A 88 -2.66 5.50 11.53
CA GLU A 88 -2.19 4.40 10.71
C GLU A 88 -2.56 4.61 9.26
N MET A 89 -1.61 4.38 8.37
CA MET A 89 -1.81 4.49 6.93
C MET A 89 -1.23 3.30 6.18
N GLU A 90 -1.79 3.06 5.00
CA GLU A 90 -1.21 2.17 4.02
C GLU A 90 -1.05 2.89 2.68
N LEU A 91 0.06 2.61 2.00
CA LEU A 91 0.39 3.05 0.64
C LEU A 91 0.66 1.81 -0.20
N TRP A 92 -0.07 1.65 -1.29
CA TRP A 92 0.09 0.56 -2.24
C TRP A 92 0.56 1.14 -3.57
N MET A 93 1.71 0.66 -4.06
CA MET A 93 2.32 1.14 -5.30
C MET A 93 2.42 0.00 -6.31
N PRO A 94 1.93 0.16 -7.55
CA PRO A 94 2.09 -0.86 -8.58
C PRO A 94 3.57 -1.18 -8.77
N ALA A 95 3.92 -2.46 -8.81
CA ALA A 95 5.28 -2.88 -9.13
C ALA A 95 5.62 -2.54 -10.59
N GLU A 96 4.62 -2.64 -11.46
CA GLU A 96 4.71 -2.35 -12.89
C GLU A 96 3.51 -1.53 -13.36
N ASN A 97 3.62 -0.93 -14.56
CA ASN A 97 2.53 -0.25 -15.25
C ASN A 97 1.85 0.86 -14.41
N TRP A 98 2.62 1.54 -13.56
CA TRP A 98 2.13 2.72 -12.86
C TRP A 98 1.74 3.79 -13.88
N ASN A 99 0.52 4.29 -13.76
CA ASN A 99 -0.02 5.30 -14.66
C ASN A 99 0.49 6.74 -14.37
N GLY A 100 1.48 6.87 -13.49
CA GLY A 100 2.08 8.15 -13.07
C GLY A 100 1.21 8.97 -12.11
N LYS A 101 0.06 8.44 -11.63
CA LYS A 101 -0.88 9.17 -10.77
C LYS A 101 -0.92 8.57 -9.37
N PHE A 102 -1.05 9.48 -8.41
CA PHE A 102 -1.30 9.15 -7.01
C PHE A 102 -2.77 9.41 -6.67
N LEU A 103 -3.40 8.52 -5.90
CA LEU A 103 -4.75 8.68 -5.39
C LEU A 103 -4.79 8.49 -3.87
N ALA A 104 -5.05 9.58 -3.15
CA ALA A 104 -5.37 9.52 -1.73
C ALA A 104 -6.85 9.17 -1.55
N VAL A 105 -7.11 8.08 -0.85
CA VAL A 105 -8.44 7.55 -0.55
C VAL A 105 -8.83 8.01 0.85
N GLY A 106 -9.88 8.84 0.91
CA GLY A 106 -10.43 9.33 2.17
C GLY A 106 -11.51 8.42 2.76
N ASN A 107 -11.91 8.76 3.98
CA ASN A 107 -12.93 8.06 4.76
C ASN A 107 -14.26 8.81 4.78
N GLY A 108 -15.36 8.07 5.04
CA GLY A 108 -16.71 8.63 5.14
C GLY A 108 -17.27 8.63 6.57
N GLY A 109 -17.91 9.72 6.98
CA GLY A 109 -18.45 9.87 8.34
C GLY A 109 -17.34 9.84 9.41
N TRP A 110 -17.62 9.21 10.55
CA TRP A 110 -16.68 9.01 11.67
C TRP A 110 -15.83 7.74 11.53
N ALA A 111 -15.51 7.33 10.30
CA ALA A 111 -14.81 6.09 10.04
C ALA A 111 -13.32 6.21 10.38
N GLY A 112 -12.88 5.38 11.32
CA GLY A 112 -11.50 5.21 11.78
C GLY A 112 -10.89 3.90 11.31
N ASN A 113 -10.87 3.67 10.00
CA ASN A 113 -10.34 2.46 9.37
C ASN A 113 -9.63 2.78 8.07
N ILE A 114 -8.68 1.95 7.66
CA ILE A 114 -8.04 2.10 6.34
C ILE A 114 -8.96 1.50 5.27
N GLU A 115 -9.24 2.24 4.19
CA GLU A 115 -10.16 1.83 3.12
C GLU A 115 -9.45 0.91 2.09
N THR A 116 -8.99 -0.25 2.55
CA THR A 116 -8.19 -1.21 1.76
C THR A 116 -8.88 -1.64 0.45
N ALA A 117 -10.20 -1.79 0.43
CA ALA A 117 -10.94 -2.12 -0.80
C ALA A 117 -10.89 -0.98 -1.84
N ALA A 118 -10.96 0.27 -1.40
CA ALA A 118 -10.86 1.42 -2.29
C ALA A 118 -9.42 1.64 -2.78
N VAL A 119 -8.42 1.39 -1.93
CA VAL A 119 -7.00 1.36 -2.33
C VAL A 119 -6.76 0.27 -3.38
N ALA A 120 -7.29 -0.94 -3.18
CA ALA A 120 -7.23 -2.02 -4.16
C ALA A 120 -7.84 -1.63 -5.50
N ASN A 121 -9.01 -0.97 -5.50
CA ASN A 121 -9.66 -0.50 -6.74
C ASN A 121 -8.83 0.57 -7.46
N ALA A 122 -8.12 1.42 -6.72
CA ALA A 122 -7.23 2.40 -7.32
C ALA A 122 -6.02 1.71 -7.96
N LEU A 123 -5.42 0.76 -7.23
CA LEU A 123 -4.28 -0.02 -7.70
C LEU A 123 -4.62 -0.81 -8.98
N SER A 124 -5.82 -1.42 -9.06
CA SER A 124 -6.25 -2.17 -10.26
C SER A 124 -6.38 -1.29 -11.51
N ARG A 125 -6.48 0.03 -11.33
CA ARG A 125 -6.48 1.03 -12.42
C ARG A 125 -5.10 1.66 -12.66
N GLY A 126 -4.05 1.09 -12.07
CA GLY A 126 -2.67 1.51 -12.22
C GLY A 126 -2.26 2.72 -11.38
N TYR A 127 -3.05 3.14 -10.38
CA TYR A 127 -2.67 4.24 -9.48
C TYR A 127 -1.76 3.73 -8.36
N ALA A 128 -0.82 4.57 -7.92
CA ALA A 128 -0.31 4.47 -6.56
C ALA A 128 -1.37 5.06 -5.63
N ALA A 129 -1.76 4.34 -4.57
CA ALA A 129 -2.88 4.76 -3.74
C ALA A 129 -2.60 4.60 -2.27
N ALA A 130 -3.09 5.53 -1.46
CA ALA A 130 -2.94 5.49 -0.02
C ALA A 130 -4.26 5.76 0.70
N SER A 131 -4.41 5.21 1.90
CA SER A 131 -5.53 5.49 2.81
C SER A 131 -5.01 5.49 4.26
N ASN A 132 -5.73 6.15 5.16
CA ASN A 132 -5.44 6.16 6.58
C ASN A 132 -6.71 5.95 7.41
N ASP A 133 -6.54 5.83 8.72
CA ASP A 133 -7.63 5.66 9.69
C ASP A 133 -8.11 6.97 10.32
N THR A 134 -7.71 8.13 9.81
CA THR A 134 -8.08 9.46 10.33
C THR A 134 -7.70 9.70 11.80
N GLY A 135 -6.72 8.99 12.35
CA GLY A 135 -6.17 9.22 13.70
C GLY A 135 -6.94 8.57 14.84
N HIS A 136 -7.88 7.67 14.52
CA HIS A 136 -8.66 6.94 15.52
C HIS A 136 -9.18 5.61 14.97
N LYS A 137 -9.77 4.80 15.85
CA LYS A 137 -10.42 3.52 15.51
C LYS A 137 -11.92 3.56 15.79
N GLY A 138 -12.69 2.84 14.98
CA GLY A 138 -14.14 2.70 15.13
C GLY A 138 -14.93 3.60 14.19
N ALA A 139 -16.23 3.73 14.44
CA ALA A 139 -17.16 4.44 13.54
C ALA A 139 -17.97 5.52 14.26
N THR A 140 -17.48 6.04 15.39
CA THR A 140 -18.19 6.98 16.27
C THR A 140 -17.30 8.17 16.62
N ALA A 141 -17.91 9.29 17.00
CA ALA A 141 -17.19 10.51 17.42
C ALA A 141 -16.57 10.42 18.83
N ALA A 142 -16.58 9.25 19.49
CA ALA A 142 -16.05 9.09 20.85
C ALA A 142 -14.56 9.48 20.96
N PHE A 143 -13.81 9.36 19.86
CA PHE A 143 -12.39 9.76 19.80
C PHE A 143 -12.16 11.25 20.09
N ALA A 144 -13.18 12.09 19.93
CA ALA A 144 -13.04 13.55 20.07
C ALA A 144 -13.12 14.03 21.52
N VAL A 145 -13.66 13.23 22.43
CA VAL A 145 -13.93 13.65 23.81
C VAL A 145 -12.61 13.73 24.58
N GLY A 146 -12.16 14.94 24.90
CA GLY A 146 -10.93 15.18 25.66
C GLY A 146 -9.63 15.06 24.86
N HIS A 147 -9.71 14.82 23.54
CA HIS A 147 -8.56 14.60 22.65
C HIS A 147 -8.57 15.60 21.48
N PRO A 148 -8.16 16.87 21.71
CA PRO A 148 -8.20 17.91 20.67
C PRO A 148 -7.30 17.60 19.47
N GLU A 149 -6.16 16.94 19.68
CA GLU A 149 -5.26 16.57 18.57
C GLU A 149 -5.90 15.55 17.65
N LYS A 150 -6.70 14.61 18.17
CA LYS A 150 -7.45 13.66 17.33
C LYS A 150 -8.53 14.32 16.48
N VAL A 151 -9.12 15.41 16.97
CA VAL A 151 -10.05 16.23 16.18
C VAL A 151 -9.32 16.93 15.03
N ILE A 152 -8.11 17.43 15.29
CA ILE A 152 -7.25 18.02 14.26
C ILE A 152 -6.82 16.98 13.22
N ASP A 153 -6.46 15.78 13.68
CA ASP A 153 -6.08 14.67 12.81
C ASP A 153 -7.22 14.30 11.86
N PHE A 154 -8.43 14.12 12.40
CA PHE A 154 -9.64 13.84 11.63
C PHE A 154 -10.05 14.99 10.70
N GLY A 155 -9.87 16.23 11.15
CA GLY A 155 -10.32 17.43 10.46
C GLY A 155 -9.50 17.75 9.22
N TYR A 156 -8.17 17.81 9.34
CA TYR A 156 -7.33 18.23 8.22
C TYR A 156 -5.96 17.54 8.09
N ARG A 157 -5.32 17.04 9.16
CA ARG A 157 -3.98 16.44 8.99
C ARG A 157 -4.02 15.10 8.25
N CYS A 158 -5.09 14.34 8.41
CA CYS A 158 -5.25 13.05 7.70
C CYS A 158 -5.98 13.18 6.36
N ARG A 159 -6.64 14.31 6.09
CA ARG A 159 -7.48 14.44 4.89
C ARG A 159 -6.66 15.00 3.73
N PRO A 160 -6.85 14.46 2.51
CA PRO A 160 -6.31 15.09 1.31
C PRO A 160 -6.85 16.52 1.23
N GLY A 161 -5.95 17.49 1.09
CA GLY A 161 -6.35 18.90 0.95
C GLY A 161 -7.23 19.12 -0.29
N PRO A 162 -8.00 20.22 -0.33
CA PRO A 162 -8.67 20.63 -1.57
C PRO A 162 -7.60 20.85 -2.65
N ARG A 163 -7.75 20.16 -3.78
CA ARG A 163 -6.96 20.42 -4.99
C ARG A 163 -7.36 21.74 -5.62
#